data_AF-A0A8K0CIK1-F1
#
_entry.id   AF-A0A8K0CIK1-F1
#
_cell.length_a   1.000
_cell.length_b   1.000
_cell.length_c   1.000
_cell.angle_alpha   90.00
_cell.angle_beta   90.00
_cell.angle_gamma   90.00
#
_symmetry.space_group_name_H-M   'P 1'
#
loop_
_entity.id
_entity.type
_entity.pdbx_description
1 polymer ?
#
loop_
_entity_poly.entity_id
_entity_poly.type
_entity_poly.pdbx_seq_one_letter_code
_entity_poly.pdbx_strand_id
1 'polypeptide(L)'
;MAQCKLTPQEFIKNAFTPQMAVLCSSSVDQICQKNNLSFVELVQPFCKLSADVNLQDASGGAIIIHNLKVKLMDVNFRPPQPTLARKLLNAAVAQASEPRTQLTQIGENNLQIPTSTPWFEAWRDMFLQVQFPSDHEFTKHYLACILVVSSADANPVEAMNHLDQNLNQLQNVAPNKLPKWFSSHILRYYVLLHDNIDGDNNKTTQAIDALNLCYGIGKVFLLKINSRPQGQVEEQLPDPWSQYVSTTFESTESSRASPDDSPSASRSLIRSLEGGPESAESGVNLPYHPLSPETEAQKLSEALLEKEIQAESLSSNALHGMYLTTSDVEQIKLLIHEFCTRALLPYVERQIQNLTEIVSNKKGVSKSLFSATKRWFTPSKAGSSNGSSNMPIYASDAPELQMRKLGDLYFMFGHYNMAFQVYHAAKRDFNSDQAWFYYAGALEMAALAAFMANECNRKTCDYIEEGIVTYLNVCK
;
A
#
# COMPACT_ATOMS: atom_id res chain seq x y z
N MET A 1 22.17 -15.98 15.05
CA MET A 1 21.47 -15.19 14.02
C MET A 1 20.54 -14.24 14.73
N ALA A 2 20.44 -12.99 14.26
CA ALA A 2 19.56 -11.99 14.84
C ALA A 2 18.10 -12.50 14.87
N GLN A 3 17.42 -12.40 16.01
CA GLN A 3 16.01 -12.80 16.11
C GLN A 3 15.12 -11.64 15.67
N CYS A 4 14.42 -11.82 14.54
CA CYS A 4 13.35 -10.94 14.06
C CYS A 4 12.05 -11.30 14.79
N LYS A 5 11.20 -10.30 15.11
CA LYS A 5 9.90 -10.52 15.77
C LYS A 5 8.91 -11.34 14.92
N LEU A 6 9.10 -11.32 13.60
CA LEU A 6 8.27 -12.03 12.63
C LEU A 6 9.09 -13.10 11.92
N THR A 7 8.46 -14.23 11.62
CA THR A 7 9.01 -15.17 10.63
C THR A 7 9.07 -14.52 9.24
N PRO A 8 9.95 -14.97 8.34
CA PRO A 8 10.01 -14.45 6.98
C PRO A 8 8.65 -14.49 6.25
N GLN A 9 7.87 -15.56 6.43
CA GLN A 9 6.55 -15.71 5.82
C GLN A 9 5.54 -14.71 6.38
N GLU A 10 5.55 -14.45 7.69
CA GLU A 10 4.69 -13.42 8.30
C GLU A 10 5.07 -12.02 7.82
N PHE A 11 6.38 -11.75 7.70
CA PHE A 11 6.86 -10.50 7.14
C PHE A 11 6.36 -10.29 5.70
N ILE A 12 6.52 -11.30 4.82
CA ILE A 12 6.06 -11.22 3.44
C ILE A 12 4.54 -11.02 3.39
N LYS A 13 3.75 -11.77 4.17
CA LYS A 13 2.28 -11.56 4.27
C LYS A 13 1.92 -10.13 4.66
N ASN A 14 2.65 -9.55 5.61
CA ASN A 14 2.44 -8.17 6.05
C ASN A 14 2.84 -7.15 4.97
N ALA A 15 3.92 -7.38 4.22
CA ALA A 15 4.39 -6.49 3.17
C ALA A 15 3.45 -6.42 1.96
N PHE A 16 2.80 -7.54 1.64
CA PHE A 16 1.87 -7.68 0.50
C PHE A 16 0.40 -7.75 0.94
N THR A 17 0.06 -7.09 2.06
CA THR A 17 -1.33 -6.99 2.53
C THR A 17 -2.18 -6.20 1.51
N PRO A 18 -3.34 -6.72 1.07
CA PRO A 18 -4.22 -6.03 0.13
C PRO A 18 -4.69 -4.67 0.68
N GLN A 19 -4.77 -3.68 -0.20
CA GLN A 19 -5.07 -2.29 0.16
C GLN A 19 -6.43 -1.84 -0.35
N MET A 20 -7.16 -1.11 0.48
CA MET A 20 -8.48 -0.57 0.18
C MET A 20 -8.50 0.92 0.51
N ALA A 21 -9.11 1.69 -0.39
CA ALA A 21 -9.31 3.12 -0.20
C ALA A 21 -10.45 3.38 0.78
N VAL A 22 -10.39 4.51 1.47
CA VAL A 22 -11.47 5.05 2.29
C VAL A 22 -11.74 6.50 1.88
N LEU A 23 -13.03 6.83 1.76
CA LEU A 23 -13.56 8.16 1.53
C LEU A 23 -14.57 8.49 2.63
N CYS A 24 -14.38 9.61 3.32
CA CYS A 24 -15.22 10.04 4.42
C CYS A 24 -15.92 11.38 4.10
N SER A 25 -17.13 11.58 4.60
CA SER A 25 -17.72 12.91 4.70
C SER A 25 -17.07 13.70 5.84
N SER A 26 -17.10 15.04 5.77
CA SER A 26 -16.50 15.88 6.82
C SER A 26 -17.07 15.64 8.22
N SER A 27 -18.34 15.24 8.31
CA SER A 27 -18.99 14.90 9.58
C SER A 27 -18.45 13.60 10.20
N VAL A 28 -18.00 12.66 9.37
CA VAL A 28 -17.34 11.43 9.86
C VAL A 28 -16.03 11.77 10.55
N ASP A 29 -15.21 12.64 9.93
CA ASP A 29 -13.95 13.08 10.52
C ASP A 29 -14.20 13.76 11.87
N GLN A 30 -15.18 14.66 11.97
CA GLN A 30 -15.53 15.33 13.23
C GLN A 30 -15.92 14.36 14.35
N ILE A 31 -16.66 13.29 14.02
CA ILE A 31 -17.06 12.26 14.99
C ILE A 31 -15.86 11.43 15.45
N CYS A 32 -15.02 11.00 14.52
CA CYS A 32 -13.82 10.23 14.84
C CYS A 32 -12.80 11.05 15.65
N GLN A 33 -12.68 12.35 15.37
CA GLN A 33 -11.77 13.26 16.06
C GLN A 33 -12.07 13.44 17.56
N LYS A 34 -13.27 13.12 18.03
CA LYS A 34 -13.52 13.01 19.48
C LYS A 34 -12.58 12.01 20.17
N ASN A 35 -12.11 11.00 19.43
CA ASN A 35 -11.18 9.99 19.90
C ASN A 35 -9.72 10.27 19.52
N ASN A 36 -9.40 11.47 19.00
CA ASN A 36 -8.09 11.83 18.44
C ASN A 36 -7.63 10.89 17.31
N LEU A 37 -8.57 10.46 16.45
CA LEU A 37 -8.32 9.51 15.37
C LEU A 37 -9.06 9.96 14.11
N SER A 38 -8.45 9.77 12.95
CA SER A 38 -9.20 9.68 11.69
C SER A 38 -10.00 8.38 11.61
N PHE A 39 -10.95 8.28 10.67
CA PHE A 39 -11.68 7.03 10.48
C PHE A 39 -10.75 5.86 10.12
N VAL A 40 -9.75 6.10 9.27
CA VAL A 40 -8.77 5.07 8.88
C VAL A 40 -8.00 4.57 10.10
N GLU A 41 -7.47 5.48 10.91
CA GLU A 41 -6.76 5.12 12.14
C GLU A 41 -7.66 4.37 13.12
N LEU A 42 -8.91 4.82 13.30
CA LEU A 42 -9.90 4.18 14.17
C LEU A 42 -10.08 2.68 13.88
N VAL A 43 -10.16 2.31 12.61
CA VAL A 43 -10.44 0.93 12.18
C VAL A 43 -9.20 0.08 11.95
N GLN A 44 -8.04 0.71 11.71
CA GLN A 44 -6.80 0.04 11.29
C GLN A 44 -6.33 -1.10 12.22
N PRO A 45 -6.42 -1.00 13.57
CA PRO A 45 -6.03 -2.09 14.45
C PRO A 45 -6.85 -3.37 14.29
N PHE A 46 -8.08 -3.24 13.79
CA PHE A 46 -9.04 -4.34 13.68
C PHE A 46 -9.07 -4.96 12.28
N CYS A 47 -8.18 -4.50 11.38
CA CYS A 47 -8.08 -4.95 9.99
C CYS A 47 -7.40 -6.32 9.80
N LYS A 48 -7.19 -7.09 10.88
CA LYS A 48 -6.73 -8.47 10.84
C LYS A 48 -7.82 -9.35 11.45
N LEU A 49 -8.39 -10.25 10.64
CA LEU A 49 -9.41 -11.18 11.11
C LEU A 49 -8.77 -12.21 12.06
N SER A 50 -9.48 -12.53 13.14
CA SER A 50 -9.08 -13.60 14.07
C SER A 50 -9.51 -15.00 13.61
N ALA A 51 -10.51 -15.05 12.72
CA ALA A 51 -11.05 -16.30 12.19
C ALA A 51 -10.48 -16.58 10.79
N ASP A 52 -10.34 -17.87 10.49
CA ASP A 52 -10.03 -18.34 9.15
C ASP A 52 -11.20 -18.04 8.20
N VAL A 53 -10.87 -17.65 6.97
CA VAL A 53 -11.86 -17.38 5.92
C VAL A 53 -11.55 -18.20 4.69
N ASN A 54 -12.58 -18.46 3.88
CA ASN A 54 -12.45 -19.26 2.67
C ASN A 54 -12.56 -18.36 1.43
N LEU A 55 -11.71 -18.63 0.46
CA LEU A 55 -11.76 -18.05 -0.89
C LEU A 55 -11.95 -19.18 -1.90
N GLN A 56 -12.88 -19.03 -2.83
CA GLN A 56 -13.04 -19.96 -3.95
C GLN A 56 -12.09 -19.63 -5.10
N ASP A 57 -11.38 -20.65 -5.60
CA ASP A 57 -10.58 -20.53 -6.81
C ASP A 57 -11.45 -20.63 -8.09
N ALA A 58 -10.81 -20.47 -9.25
CA ALA A 58 -11.49 -20.53 -10.54
C ALA A 58 -12.02 -21.93 -10.91
N SER A 59 -11.54 -22.98 -10.23
CA SER A 59 -12.00 -24.37 -10.38
C SER A 59 -13.10 -24.75 -9.36
N GLY A 60 -13.47 -23.83 -8.47
CA GLY A 60 -14.42 -24.06 -7.38
C GLY A 60 -13.80 -24.70 -6.12
N GLY A 61 -12.48 -24.86 -6.08
CA GLY A 61 -11.74 -25.30 -4.91
C GLY A 61 -11.71 -24.23 -3.80
N ALA A 62 -11.82 -24.64 -2.54
CA ALA A 62 -11.74 -23.73 -1.40
C ALA A 62 -10.30 -23.57 -0.90
N ILE A 63 -9.87 -22.33 -0.73
CA ILE A 63 -8.58 -21.95 -0.16
C ILE A 63 -8.84 -21.37 1.23
N ILE A 64 -8.21 -21.95 2.25
CA ILE A 64 -8.29 -21.43 3.62
C ILE A 64 -7.25 -20.33 3.77
N ILE A 65 -7.70 -19.12 4.13
CA ILE A 65 -6.84 -17.98 4.42
C ILE A 65 -6.84 -17.76 5.93
N HIS A 66 -5.70 -18.06 6.54
CA HIS A 66 -5.48 -17.83 7.95
C HIS A 66 -5.21 -16.37 8.24
N ASN A 67 -5.95 -15.81 9.21
CA ASN A 67 -5.78 -14.45 9.71
C ASN A 67 -5.71 -13.39 8.60
N LEU A 68 -6.69 -13.40 7.68
CA LEU A 68 -6.75 -12.43 6.58
C LEU A 68 -6.55 -11.01 7.13
N LYS A 69 -5.54 -10.33 6.60
CA LYS A 69 -5.22 -8.96 6.94
C LYS A 69 -5.52 -8.08 5.73
N VAL A 70 -6.10 -6.93 6.00
CA VAL A 70 -6.37 -5.87 5.04
C VAL A 70 -5.72 -4.57 5.51
N LYS A 71 -5.43 -3.64 4.60
CA LYS A 71 -4.95 -2.30 4.94
C LYS A 71 -5.94 -1.26 4.40
N LEU A 72 -6.47 -0.43 5.29
CA LEU A 72 -7.32 0.69 4.91
C LEU A 72 -6.45 1.93 4.79
N MET A 73 -6.65 2.68 3.72
CA MET A 73 -5.84 3.86 3.40
C MET A 73 -6.76 5.00 3.02
N ASP A 74 -6.44 6.22 3.46
CA ASP A 74 -7.08 7.40 2.91
C ASP A 74 -6.84 7.44 1.39
N VAL A 75 -7.90 7.65 0.60
CA VAL A 75 -7.80 7.69 -0.87
C VAL A 75 -6.85 8.80 -1.37
N ASN A 76 -6.71 9.86 -0.58
CA ASN A 76 -5.87 11.01 -0.84
C ASN A 76 -4.44 10.82 -0.32
N PHE A 77 -4.13 9.71 0.36
CA PHE A 77 -2.75 9.40 0.77
C PHE A 77 -1.81 9.48 -0.44
N ARG A 78 -0.68 10.18 -0.26
CA ARG A 78 0.40 10.25 -1.25
C ARG A 78 1.69 9.85 -0.55
N PRO A 79 2.46 8.90 -1.12
CA PRO A 79 3.81 8.63 -0.64
C PRO A 79 4.66 9.91 -0.63
N PRO A 80 5.55 10.07 0.35
CA PRO A 80 6.35 11.27 0.48
C PRO A 80 7.32 11.41 -0.69
N GLN A 81 7.62 12.65 -1.08
CA GLN A 81 8.61 12.96 -2.10
C GLN A 81 9.98 12.38 -1.75
N PRO A 82 10.84 12.05 -2.74
CA PRO A 82 12.12 11.37 -2.50
C PRO A 82 13.04 12.03 -1.45
N THR A 83 12.99 13.35 -1.32
CA THR A 83 13.76 14.09 -0.30
C THR A 83 13.22 13.85 1.10
N LEU A 84 11.90 13.94 1.30
CA LEU A 84 11.27 13.66 2.58
C LEU A 84 11.37 12.16 2.92
N ALA A 85 11.15 11.28 1.95
CA ALA A 85 11.35 9.83 2.11
C ALA A 85 12.76 9.50 2.63
N ARG A 86 13.81 10.15 2.09
CA ARG A 86 15.18 10.01 2.60
C ARG A 86 15.34 10.47 4.05
N LYS A 87 14.75 11.61 4.42
CA LYS A 87 14.77 12.11 5.81
C LYS A 87 14.11 11.10 6.75
N LEU A 88 12.95 10.57 6.38
CA LEU A 88 12.20 9.60 7.16
C LEU A 88 12.96 8.29 7.34
N LEU A 89 13.64 7.80 6.30
CA LEU A 89 14.51 6.62 6.39
C LEU A 89 15.67 6.84 7.37
N ASN A 90 16.30 8.01 7.33
CA ASN A 90 17.38 8.35 8.26
C ASN A 90 16.85 8.49 9.70
N ALA A 91 15.69 9.14 9.89
CA ALA A 91 15.04 9.27 11.19
C ALA A 91 14.66 7.91 11.78
N ALA A 92 14.12 7.00 10.97
CA ALA A 92 13.78 5.64 11.40
C ALA A 92 15.00 4.86 11.92
N VAL A 93 16.17 5.04 11.30
CA VAL A 93 17.43 4.46 11.77
C VAL A 93 17.88 5.13 13.08
N ALA A 94 17.84 6.46 13.15
CA ALA A 94 18.30 7.22 14.30
C ALA A 94 17.44 7.02 15.57
N GLN A 95 16.14 6.77 15.40
CA GLN A 95 15.19 6.55 16.49
C GLN A 95 15.10 5.08 16.91
N ALA A 96 15.74 4.17 16.19
CA ALA A 96 15.66 2.74 16.49
C ALA A 96 16.35 2.42 17.83
N SER A 97 15.71 1.53 18.60
CA SER A 97 16.26 1.07 19.87
C SER A 97 17.62 0.39 19.70
N GLU A 98 18.55 0.64 20.63
CA GLU A 98 19.83 -0.06 20.63
C GLU A 98 19.65 -1.58 20.79
N PRO A 99 20.35 -2.41 19.98
CA PRO A 99 20.26 -3.85 20.11
C PRO A 99 20.96 -4.32 21.38
N ARG A 100 20.38 -5.33 22.04
CA ARG A 100 21.10 -6.06 23.09
C ARG A 100 22.29 -6.79 22.47
N THR A 101 23.40 -6.84 23.20
CA THR A 101 24.59 -7.58 22.79
C THR A 101 24.74 -8.86 23.61
N GLN A 102 25.30 -9.89 22.99
CA GLN A 102 25.65 -11.15 23.64
C GLN A 102 27.15 -11.39 23.45
N LEU A 103 27.82 -11.77 24.55
CA LEU A 103 29.21 -12.19 24.48
C LEU A 103 29.31 -13.52 23.73
N THR A 104 30.07 -13.53 22.64
CA THR A 104 30.32 -14.71 21.83
C THR A 104 31.82 -14.92 21.74
N GLN A 105 32.29 -16.10 22.14
CA GLN A 105 33.68 -16.48 22.01
C GLN A 105 33.95 -16.98 20.58
N ILE A 106 34.82 -16.28 19.85
CA ILE A 106 35.28 -16.68 18.52
C ILE A 106 36.80 -16.85 18.58
N GLY A 107 37.23 -18.12 18.64
CA GLY A 107 38.63 -18.45 18.91
C GLY A 107 39.05 -18.03 20.32
N GLU A 108 40.10 -17.21 20.41
CA GLU A 108 40.59 -16.65 21.68
C GLU A 108 39.93 -15.31 22.05
N ASN A 109 39.12 -14.73 21.15
CA ASN A 109 38.53 -13.41 21.34
C ASN A 109 37.08 -13.51 21.85
N ASN A 110 36.76 -12.68 22.84
CA ASN A 110 35.40 -12.47 23.30
C ASN A 110 34.84 -11.22 22.63
N LEU A 111 33.84 -11.39 21.76
CA LEU A 111 33.22 -10.31 21.02
C LEU A 111 31.80 -10.08 21.52
N GLN A 112 31.41 -8.82 21.68
CA GLN A 112 30.01 -8.45 21.91
C GLN A 112 29.30 -8.36 20.57
N ILE A 113 28.40 -9.30 20.31
CA ILE A 113 27.68 -9.37 19.03
C ILE A 113 26.22 -8.95 19.27
N PRO A 114 25.67 -8.01 18.48
CA PRO A 114 24.25 -7.67 18.53
C PRO A 114 23.36 -8.90 18.29
N THR A 115 22.35 -9.09 19.13
CA THR A 115 21.38 -10.19 19.00
C THR A 115 20.21 -9.87 18.06
N SER A 116 20.10 -8.63 17.59
CA SER A 116 19.09 -8.17 16.63
C SER A 116 19.61 -6.94 15.86
N THR A 117 18.86 -6.52 14.83
CA THR A 117 19.13 -5.29 14.06
C THR A 117 17.88 -4.39 14.03
N PRO A 118 17.48 -3.76 15.16
CA PRO A 118 16.26 -2.95 15.23
C PRO A 118 16.28 -1.77 14.25
N TRP A 119 17.45 -1.18 14.02
CA TRP A 119 17.64 -0.11 13.03
C TRP A 119 17.29 -0.55 11.61
N PHE A 120 17.61 -1.80 11.25
CA PHE A 120 17.31 -2.33 9.92
C PHE A 120 15.84 -2.66 9.79
N GLU A 121 15.20 -3.18 10.84
CA GLU A 121 13.75 -3.40 10.87
C GLU A 121 13.00 -2.07 10.70
N ALA A 122 13.38 -1.03 11.46
CA ALA A 122 12.80 0.29 11.35
C ALA A 122 13.01 0.90 9.95
N TRP A 123 14.22 0.82 9.40
CA TRP A 123 14.52 1.29 8.05
C TRP A 123 13.72 0.54 6.99
N ARG A 124 13.65 -0.79 7.05
CA ARG A 124 12.95 -1.65 6.09
C ARG A 124 11.45 -1.38 6.11
N ASP A 125 10.88 -1.28 7.30
CA ASP A 125 9.45 -1.03 7.46
C ASP A 125 9.10 0.39 6.95
N MET A 126 9.94 1.38 7.22
CA MET A 126 9.85 2.73 6.64
C MET A 126 10.01 2.72 5.11
N PHE A 127 10.98 1.98 4.58
CA PHE A 127 11.23 1.85 3.15
C PHE A 127 9.99 1.37 2.40
N LEU A 128 9.31 0.34 2.92
CA LEU A 128 8.09 -0.20 2.32
C LEU A 128 6.91 0.79 2.37
N GLN A 129 6.85 1.65 3.39
CA GLN A 129 5.81 2.68 3.57
C GLN A 129 5.99 3.88 2.62
N VAL A 130 7.23 4.31 2.37
CA VAL A 130 7.52 5.50 1.55
C VAL A 130 7.59 5.21 0.04
N GLN A 131 7.57 3.94 -0.37
CA GLN A 131 7.61 3.57 -1.79
C GLN A 131 6.33 3.96 -2.54
N PHE A 132 6.51 4.58 -3.70
CA PHE A 132 5.43 4.80 -4.67
C PHE A 132 4.96 3.46 -5.27
N PRO A 133 3.64 3.27 -5.47
CA PRO A 133 3.12 2.18 -6.27
C PRO A 133 3.66 2.23 -7.71
N SER A 134 4.21 1.13 -8.19
CA SER A 134 4.74 1.00 -9.55
C SER A 134 3.65 0.63 -10.56
N ASP A 135 3.82 0.97 -11.84
CA ASP A 135 2.87 0.63 -12.92
C ASP A 135 2.98 -0.83 -13.42
N HIS A 136 4.04 -1.54 -13.04
CA HIS A 136 4.32 -2.91 -13.49
C HIS A 136 3.91 -4.00 -12.50
N GLU A 137 3.33 -3.61 -11.35
CA GLU A 137 2.80 -4.52 -10.33
C GLU A 137 1.52 -3.94 -9.71
N PHE A 138 0.67 -4.80 -9.16
CA PHE A 138 -0.66 -4.43 -8.69
C PHE A 138 -0.86 -4.68 -7.18
N THR A 139 0.20 -5.02 -6.46
CA THR A 139 0.21 -5.35 -5.02
C THR A 139 -0.15 -4.16 -4.12
N LYS A 140 0.08 -2.93 -4.58
CA LYS A 140 -0.27 -1.67 -3.90
C LYS A 140 -1.43 -0.91 -4.57
N HIS A 141 -2.17 -1.56 -5.45
CA HIS A 141 -3.33 -0.96 -6.09
C HIS A 141 -4.59 -1.25 -5.27
N TYR A 142 -5.46 -0.25 -5.13
CA TYR A 142 -6.69 -0.40 -4.34
C TYR A 142 -7.68 -1.36 -5.02
N LEU A 143 -8.11 -2.39 -4.27
CA LEU A 143 -9.10 -3.38 -4.71
C LEU A 143 -10.55 -2.92 -4.50
N ALA A 144 -10.77 -2.11 -3.48
CA ALA A 144 -12.07 -1.59 -3.10
C ALA A 144 -11.95 -0.15 -2.57
N CYS A 145 -13.09 0.52 -2.48
CA CYS A 145 -13.26 1.77 -1.75
C CYS A 145 -14.40 1.64 -0.74
N ILE A 146 -14.16 2.02 0.50
CA ILE A 146 -15.17 2.15 1.55
C ILE A 146 -15.60 3.62 1.59
N LEU A 147 -16.90 3.89 1.39
CA LEU A 147 -17.48 5.22 1.42
C LEU A 147 -18.25 5.36 2.74
N VAL A 148 -17.86 6.34 3.54
CA VAL A 148 -18.36 6.53 4.91
C VAL A 148 -19.03 7.89 5.00
N VAL A 149 -20.32 7.89 5.35
CA VAL A 149 -21.08 9.10 5.68
C VAL A 149 -21.57 9.02 7.12
N SER A 150 -22.04 10.13 7.66
CA SER A 150 -22.53 10.21 9.03
C SER A 150 -24.04 10.40 9.08
N SER A 151 -24.70 9.85 10.11
CA SER A 151 -26.09 10.18 10.43
C SER A 151 -26.28 11.66 10.82
N ALA A 152 -25.18 12.36 11.15
CA ALA A 152 -25.17 13.79 11.43
C ALA A 152 -25.06 14.65 10.16
N ASP A 153 -24.78 14.05 8.99
CA ASP A 153 -24.84 14.78 7.73
C ASP A 153 -26.27 15.30 7.50
N ALA A 154 -26.40 16.53 7.00
CA ALA A 154 -27.70 17.16 6.76
C ALA A 154 -28.61 16.30 5.86
N ASN A 155 -28.00 15.62 4.89
CA ASN A 155 -28.62 14.61 4.05
C ASN A 155 -27.62 13.48 3.75
N PRO A 156 -27.66 12.36 4.51
CA PRO A 156 -26.68 11.27 4.36
C PRO A 156 -26.70 10.61 2.97
N VAL A 157 -27.85 10.59 2.29
CA VAL A 157 -27.97 10.02 0.94
C VAL A 157 -27.25 10.90 -0.08
N GLU A 158 -27.42 12.22 0.02
CA GLU A 158 -26.75 13.18 -0.85
C GLU A 158 -25.24 13.23 -0.59
N ALA A 159 -24.83 13.19 0.68
CA ALA A 159 -23.42 13.07 1.05
C ALA A 159 -22.80 11.80 0.44
N MET A 160 -23.50 10.67 0.46
CA MET A 160 -23.02 9.43 -0.15
C MET A 160 -22.88 9.56 -1.66
N ASN A 161 -23.89 10.14 -2.33
CA ASN A 161 -23.85 10.41 -3.77
C ASN A 161 -22.65 11.28 -4.15
N HIS A 162 -22.32 12.28 -3.33
CA HIS A 162 -21.16 13.14 -3.56
C HIS A 162 -19.85 12.35 -3.45
N LEU A 163 -19.71 11.49 -2.43
CA LEU A 163 -18.53 10.61 -2.31
C LEU A 163 -18.40 9.65 -3.51
N ASP A 164 -19.52 9.11 -4.01
CA ASP A 164 -19.52 8.26 -5.21
C ASP A 164 -19.10 9.02 -6.47
N GLN A 165 -19.58 10.25 -6.64
CA GLN A 165 -19.17 11.11 -7.74
C GLN A 165 -17.68 11.44 -7.66
N ASN A 166 -17.16 11.75 -6.47
CA ASN A 166 -15.73 11.97 -6.26
C ASN A 166 -14.91 10.72 -6.62
N LEU A 167 -15.32 9.54 -6.15
CA LEU A 167 -14.67 8.28 -6.49
C LEU A 167 -14.65 8.04 -8.01
N ASN A 168 -15.77 8.28 -8.69
CA ASN A 168 -15.84 8.16 -10.15
C ASN A 168 -14.89 9.15 -10.85
N GLN A 169 -14.74 10.37 -10.35
CA GLN A 169 -13.76 11.32 -10.89
C GLN A 169 -12.34 10.79 -10.70
N LEU A 170 -11.99 10.33 -9.49
CA LEU A 170 -10.67 9.78 -9.17
C LEU A 170 -10.29 8.56 -10.02
N GLN A 171 -11.26 7.74 -10.44
CA GLN A 171 -11.02 6.61 -11.33
C GLN A 171 -10.84 7.00 -12.82
N ASN A 172 -11.34 8.17 -13.22
CA ASN A 172 -11.39 8.60 -14.63
C ASN A 172 -10.32 9.64 -15.01
N VAL A 173 -9.48 10.10 -14.06
CA VAL A 173 -8.39 11.04 -14.36
C VAL A 173 -7.27 10.34 -15.14
N ALA A 174 -7.05 10.78 -16.39
CA ALA A 174 -5.92 10.37 -17.22
C ALA A 174 -4.81 11.46 -17.24
N PRO A 175 -3.51 11.11 -17.27
CA PRO A 175 -2.94 9.77 -17.07
C PRO A 175 -3.20 9.23 -15.66
N ASN A 176 -3.13 7.90 -15.46
CA ASN A 176 -3.38 7.20 -14.19
C ASN A 176 -2.46 7.71 -13.07
N LYS A 177 -2.86 8.81 -12.43
CA LYS A 177 -2.21 9.41 -11.28
C LYS A 177 -2.60 8.65 -10.02
N LEU A 178 -1.94 8.94 -8.91
CA LEU A 178 -2.38 8.43 -7.61
C LEU A 178 -3.82 8.92 -7.30
N PRO A 179 -4.66 8.08 -6.68
CA PRO A 179 -4.40 6.70 -6.27
C PRO A 179 -4.41 5.69 -7.43
N LYS A 180 -3.68 4.57 -7.27
CA LYS A 180 -3.69 3.47 -8.25
C LYS A 180 -4.81 2.47 -7.95
N TRP A 181 -5.63 2.18 -8.95
CA TRP A 181 -6.76 1.25 -8.84
C TRP A 181 -6.46 -0.09 -9.51
N PHE A 182 -6.82 -1.20 -8.87
CA PHE A 182 -6.52 -2.53 -9.41
C PHE A 182 -7.28 -2.80 -10.72
N SER A 183 -8.51 -2.30 -10.81
CA SER A 183 -9.37 -2.37 -11.98
C SER A 183 -10.16 -1.06 -12.15
N SER A 184 -10.75 -0.86 -13.33
CA SER A 184 -11.69 0.25 -13.57
C SER A 184 -12.99 0.11 -12.77
N HIS A 185 -13.35 -1.13 -12.38
CA HIS A 185 -14.56 -1.45 -11.64
C HIS A 185 -14.21 -2.08 -10.30
N ILE A 186 -13.84 -1.24 -9.35
CA ILE A 186 -13.54 -1.65 -7.98
C ILE A 186 -14.81 -1.96 -7.18
N LEU A 187 -14.66 -2.72 -6.10
CA LEU A 187 -15.72 -2.91 -5.12
C LEU A 187 -15.99 -1.59 -4.38
N ARG A 188 -17.27 -1.22 -4.24
CA ARG A 188 -17.73 -0.13 -3.37
C ARG A 188 -18.43 -0.72 -2.16
N TYR A 189 -18.11 -0.25 -0.97
CA TYR A 189 -18.76 -0.65 0.28
C TYR A 189 -19.21 0.59 1.06
N TYR A 190 -20.45 0.59 1.53
CA TYR A 190 -21.09 1.79 2.08
C TYR A 190 -21.25 1.66 3.59
N VAL A 191 -20.88 2.71 4.32
CA VAL A 191 -20.99 2.76 5.79
C VAL A 191 -21.71 4.04 6.20
N LEU A 192 -22.72 3.88 7.07
CA LEU A 192 -23.34 4.97 7.80
C LEU A 192 -22.78 4.95 9.23
N LEU A 193 -22.00 5.97 9.58
CA LEU A 193 -21.48 6.18 10.93
C LEU A 193 -22.51 6.91 11.79
N HIS A 194 -22.70 6.46 13.02
CA HIS A 194 -23.57 7.08 14.00
C HIS A 194 -22.85 7.24 15.34
N ASP A 195 -22.91 8.45 15.88
CA ASP A 195 -22.47 8.75 17.24
C ASP A 195 -23.62 8.48 18.21
N ASN A 196 -23.45 7.55 19.15
CA ASN A 196 -24.52 7.12 20.05
C ASN A 196 -24.91 8.14 21.12
N ILE A 197 -24.06 9.13 21.41
CA ILE A 197 -24.30 10.13 22.46
C ILE A 197 -24.86 11.41 21.86
N ASP A 198 -24.27 11.90 20.77
CA ASP A 198 -24.70 13.16 20.15
C ASP A 198 -25.72 12.96 19.02
N GLY A 199 -25.86 11.73 18.51
CA GLY A 199 -26.71 11.42 17.37
C GLY A 199 -28.19 11.18 17.73
N ASP A 200 -29.06 11.45 16.76
CA ASP A 200 -30.49 11.15 16.86
C ASP A 200 -30.80 9.76 16.27
N ASN A 201 -31.21 8.82 17.13
CA ASN A 201 -31.53 7.45 16.73
C ASN A 201 -32.69 7.38 15.72
N ASN A 202 -33.70 8.26 15.79
CA ASN A 202 -34.83 8.25 14.87
C ASN A 202 -34.40 8.71 13.47
N LYS A 203 -33.59 9.77 13.39
CA LYS A 203 -32.99 10.21 12.11
C LYS A 203 -32.08 9.15 11.52
N THR A 204 -31.37 8.42 12.36
CA THR A 204 -30.46 7.34 11.93
C THR A 204 -31.23 6.19 11.30
N THR A 205 -32.36 5.77 11.88
CA THR A 205 -33.25 4.77 11.28
C THR A 205 -33.78 5.23 9.92
N GLN A 206 -34.21 6.49 9.80
CA GLN A 206 -34.66 7.03 8.51
C GLN A 206 -33.53 7.09 7.46
N ALA A 207 -32.32 7.48 7.89
CA ALA A 207 -31.16 7.56 7.02
C ALA A 207 -30.72 6.19 6.50
N ILE A 208 -30.69 5.17 7.36
CA ILE A 208 -30.31 3.81 6.94
C ILE A 208 -31.36 3.20 5.99
N ASP A 209 -32.66 3.45 6.23
CA ASP A 209 -33.73 3.01 5.34
C ASP A 209 -33.63 3.67 3.97
N ALA A 210 -33.37 4.99 3.92
CA ALA A 210 -33.18 5.72 2.69
C ALA A 210 -31.94 5.27 1.91
N LEU A 211 -30.81 5.04 2.60
CA LEU A 211 -29.60 4.52 1.98
C LEU A 211 -29.80 3.09 1.45
N ASN A 212 -30.49 2.21 2.20
CA ASN A 212 -30.83 0.87 1.74
C ASN A 212 -31.74 0.90 0.49
N LEU A 213 -32.65 1.87 0.39
CA LEU A 213 -33.48 2.06 -0.81
C LEU A 213 -32.64 2.47 -2.02
N CYS A 214 -31.66 3.36 -1.85
CA CYS A 214 -30.81 3.86 -2.93
C CYS A 214 -29.74 2.85 -3.39
N TYR A 215 -29.06 2.21 -2.45
CA TYR A 215 -27.88 1.37 -2.73
C TYR A 215 -28.19 -0.13 -2.70
N GLY A 216 -29.31 -0.52 -2.10
CA GLY A 216 -29.79 -1.88 -1.95
C GLY A 216 -29.71 -2.39 -0.51
N ILE A 217 -30.72 -3.17 -0.11
CA ILE A 217 -30.85 -3.72 1.24
C ILE A 217 -29.64 -4.59 1.59
N GLY A 218 -29.05 -4.35 2.77
CA GLY A 218 -27.92 -5.12 3.28
C GLY A 218 -26.57 -4.79 2.64
N LYS A 219 -26.49 -3.73 1.83
CA LYS A 219 -25.24 -3.22 1.26
C LYS A 219 -24.65 -2.03 2.01
N VAL A 220 -25.38 -1.50 2.99
CA VAL A 220 -24.97 -0.37 3.83
C VAL A 220 -24.81 -0.87 5.25
N PHE A 221 -23.61 -0.73 5.81
CA PHE A 221 -23.32 -1.09 7.19
C PHE A 221 -23.59 0.11 8.12
N LEU A 222 -24.37 -0.09 9.18
CA LEU A 222 -24.54 0.93 10.22
C LEU A 222 -23.49 0.72 11.32
N LEU A 223 -22.48 1.59 11.35
CA LEU A 223 -21.46 1.60 12.39
C LEU A 223 -21.88 2.58 13.49
N LYS A 224 -22.19 2.06 14.68
CA LYS A 224 -22.46 2.86 15.87
C LYS A 224 -21.22 2.93 16.75
N ILE A 225 -20.78 4.13 17.11
CA ILE A 225 -19.62 4.37 17.97
C ILE A 225 -19.90 5.48 18.99
N ASN A 226 -18.89 5.78 19.81
CA ASN A 226 -18.92 6.85 20.81
C ASN A 226 -20.03 6.64 21.84
N SER A 227 -20.12 5.44 22.41
CA SER A 227 -21.14 5.12 23.43
C SER A 227 -20.76 5.60 24.84
N ARG A 228 -19.55 6.12 25.04
CA ARG A 228 -19.09 6.60 26.36
C ARG A 228 -19.34 8.10 26.52
N PRO A 229 -20.05 8.53 27.58
CA PRO A 229 -20.22 9.94 27.91
C PRO A 229 -18.90 10.63 28.30
N GLN A 230 -18.84 11.96 28.11
CA GLN A 230 -17.71 12.77 28.54
C GLN A 230 -17.47 12.67 30.05
N GLY A 231 -16.21 12.49 30.46
CA GLY A 231 -15.80 12.52 31.86
C GLY A 231 -15.97 11.21 32.65
N GLN A 232 -16.50 10.15 32.04
CA GLN A 232 -16.52 8.81 32.64
C GLN A 232 -15.25 8.03 32.25
N VAL A 233 -14.48 7.57 33.24
CA VAL A 233 -13.22 6.82 33.04
C VAL A 233 -13.34 5.37 33.54
N GLU A 234 -14.57 4.85 33.71
CA GLU A 234 -14.79 3.54 34.35
C GLU A 234 -14.19 2.35 33.61
N GLU A 235 -13.94 2.46 32.30
CA GLU A 235 -13.38 1.38 31.47
C GLU A 235 -12.16 1.89 30.70
N GLN A 236 -10.93 1.62 31.15
CA GLN A 236 -9.75 1.97 30.37
C GLN A 236 -9.52 0.89 29.30
N LEU A 237 -9.90 1.19 28.06
CA LEU A 237 -9.58 0.35 26.92
C LEU A 237 -8.06 0.32 26.71
N PRO A 238 -7.47 -0.80 26.25
CA PRO A 238 -6.15 -0.78 25.65
C PRO A 238 -6.08 0.29 24.55
N ASP A 239 -4.91 0.87 24.31
CA ASP A 239 -4.68 1.77 23.18
C ASP A 239 -3.96 1.02 22.03
N PRO A 240 -4.69 0.26 21.20
CA PRO A 240 -4.10 -0.40 20.04
C PRO A 240 -3.77 0.59 18.90
N TRP A 241 -4.18 1.85 18.99
CA TRP A 241 -4.06 2.86 17.92
C TRP A 241 -2.69 3.54 17.91
N SER A 242 -2.05 3.70 19.05
CA SER A 242 -0.71 4.31 19.20
C SER A 242 0.33 3.87 18.15
N GLN A 243 0.31 2.59 17.75
CA GLN A 243 1.21 2.01 16.75
C GLN A 243 0.89 2.39 15.29
N TYR A 244 -0.29 2.93 15.02
CA TYR A 244 -0.78 3.29 13.68
C TYR A 244 -0.79 4.81 13.46
N VAL A 245 -0.98 5.61 14.52
CA VAL A 245 -1.01 7.08 14.47
C VAL A 245 0.39 7.67 14.25
N SER A 246 1.41 7.09 14.89
CA SER A 246 2.80 7.59 14.83
C SER A 246 3.48 7.47 13.45
N THR A 247 2.81 6.82 12.49
CA THR A 247 3.33 6.55 11.13
C THR A 247 2.67 7.38 10.03
N THR A 248 1.64 8.17 10.35
CA THR A 248 0.98 9.04 9.38
C THR A 248 1.84 10.30 9.24
N PHE A 249 2.63 10.39 8.17
CA PHE A 249 3.35 11.62 7.85
C PHE A 249 2.32 12.75 7.73
N GLU A 250 2.28 13.67 8.70
CA GLU A 250 1.47 14.87 8.56
C GLU A 250 1.99 15.63 7.35
N SER A 251 1.27 15.51 6.23
CA SER A 251 1.45 16.38 5.08
C SER A 251 0.94 17.77 5.45
N THR A 252 1.73 18.50 6.24
CA THR A 252 1.57 19.94 6.39
C THR A 252 1.48 20.54 4.98
N GLU A 253 0.48 21.38 4.76
CA GLU A 253 -0.06 21.82 3.46
C GLU A 253 0.92 22.59 2.52
N SER A 254 2.23 22.51 2.68
CA SER A 254 3.19 23.38 1.98
C SER A 254 3.82 22.83 0.70
N SER A 255 3.49 21.61 0.26
CA SER A 255 3.95 21.15 -1.08
C SER A 255 2.98 20.14 -1.68
N ARG A 256 1.91 20.65 -2.31
CA ARG A 256 1.08 19.87 -3.22
C ARG A 256 1.95 19.37 -4.36
N ALA A 257 2.41 18.12 -4.25
CA ALA A 257 3.07 17.40 -5.32
C ALA A 257 2.20 17.47 -6.58
N SER A 258 2.75 18.04 -7.64
CA SER A 258 2.08 18.01 -8.93
C SER A 258 2.20 16.60 -9.51
N PRO A 259 1.23 16.17 -10.32
CA PRO A 259 1.13 14.80 -10.79
C PRO A 259 2.25 14.30 -11.72
N ASP A 260 3.27 15.12 -12.00
CA ASP A 260 4.49 14.74 -12.72
C ASP A 260 5.57 14.10 -11.82
N ASP A 261 5.38 14.07 -10.50
CA ASP A 261 6.41 13.62 -9.54
C ASP A 261 6.50 12.10 -9.33
N SER A 262 5.78 11.28 -10.10
CA SER A 262 6.06 9.84 -10.13
C SER A 262 7.44 9.64 -10.77
N PRO A 263 8.44 9.03 -10.10
CA PRO A 263 9.82 8.99 -10.59
C PRO A 263 10.02 8.11 -11.84
N SER A 264 8.95 7.63 -12.47
CA SER A 264 8.95 6.71 -13.60
C SER A 264 9.50 7.32 -14.91
N ALA A 265 9.81 8.62 -14.97
CA ALA A 265 10.31 9.26 -16.20
C ALA A 265 11.55 10.18 -16.03
N SER A 266 12.07 10.38 -14.82
CA SER A 266 13.04 11.46 -14.55
C SER A 266 14.35 10.98 -13.90
N ARG A 267 14.90 9.85 -14.34
CA ARG A 267 16.34 9.55 -14.09
C ARG A 267 17.28 10.21 -15.11
N SER A 268 16.75 10.84 -16.15
CA SER A 268 17.56 11.47 -17.20
C SER A 268 18.28 12.76 -16.76
N LEU A 269 17.89 13.36 -15.64
CA LEU A 269 18.52 14.60 -15.13
C LEU A 269 19.85 14.40 -14.40
N ILE A 270 20.29 13.15 -14.16
CA ILE A 270 21.55 12.88 -13.44
C ILE A 270 22.79 12.96 -14.37
N ARG A 271 22.63 12.99 -15.70
CA ARG A 271 23.77 12.87 -16.64
C ARG A 271 24.51 14.18 -16.97
N SER A 272 23.98 15.35 -16.65
CA SER A 272 24.44 16.59 -17.32
C SER A 272 25.49 17.45 -16.61
N LEU A 273 26.07 17.05 -15.48
CA LEU A 273 26.96 17.95 -14.71
C LEU A 273 28.26 17.31 -14.17
N GLU A 274 28.86 16.38 -14.90
CA GLU A 274 30.27 16.01 -14.66
C GLU A 274 31.20 16.80 -15.59
N GLY A 275 31.74 17.91 -15.09
CA GLY A 275 32.79 18.66 -15.79
C GLY A 275 33.19 19.96 -15.09
N GLY A 276 34.08 19.89 -14.10
CA GLY A 276 34.79 21.07 -13.54
C GLY A 276 35.51 20.80 -12.21
N PRO A 277 36.75 21.27 -11.99
CA PRO A 277 37.65 20.75 -10.96
C PRO A 277 37.48 21.37 -9.57
N GLU A 278 38.03 20.63 -8.61
CA GLU A 278 38.06 20.79 -7.16
C GLU A 278 38.33 22.21 -6.62
N SER A 279 37.62 22.55 -5.54
CA SER A 279 38.11 23.47 -4.52
C SER A 279 37.67 22.99 -3.14
N ALA A 280 38.67 22.71 -2.30
CA ALA A 280 38.54 22.23 -0.94
C ALA A 280 38.00 23.32 -0.01
N GLU A 281 36.93 23.04 0.73
CA GLU A 281 36.64 23.73 1.99
C GLU A 281 36.10 22.76 3.05
N SER A 282 36.73 22.86 4.20
CA SER A 282 36.47 22.16 5.46
C SER A 282 35.07 22.47 6.01
N GLY A 283 34.23 21.45 6.10
CA GLY A 283 32.92 21.48 6.76
C GLY A 283 32.74 20.27 7.68
N VAL A 284 32.16 20.50 8.85
CA VAL A 284 31.98 19.55 9.94
C VAL A 284 31.27 18.27 9.47
N ASN A 285 31.98 17.13 9.54
CA ASN A 285 31.41 15.81 9.26
C ASN A 285 30.51 15.36 10.41
N LEU A 286 29.19 15.53 10.26
CA LEU A 286 28.22 14.69 10.97
C LEU A 286 28.24 13.29 10.32
N PRO A 287 28.21 12.19 11.10
CA PRO A 287 28.31 10.85 10.56
C PRO A 287 26.98 10.46 9.89
N TYR A 288 26.90 10.65 8.58
CA TYR A 288 25.76 10.20 7.77
C TYR A 288 25.84 8.69 7.50
N HIS A 289 24.68 8.04 7.40
CA HIS A 289 24.59 6.60 7.18
C HIS A 289 25.03 6.23 5.75
N PRO A 290 25.89 5.21 5.54
CA PRO A 290 26.47 4.84 4.25
C PRO A 290 25.48 4.32 3.18
N LEU A 291 24.17 4.39 3.44
CA LEU A 291 23.11 4.02 2.50
C LEU A 291 22.25 5.22 2.06
N SER A 292 22.60 6.44 2.50
CA SER A 292 21.90 7.66 2.07
C SER A 292 22.39 8.10 0.68
N PRO A 293 21.50 8.39 -0.30
CA PRO A 293 21.91 8.90 -1.61
C PRO A 293 22.51 10.32 -1.52
N GLU A 294 23.73 10.48 -2.04
CA GLU A 294 24.50 11.74 -2.05
C GLU A 294 23.93 12.75 -3.07
N THR A 295 23.49 13.94 -2.64
CA THR A 295 23.41 15.13 -3.52
C THR A 295 23.24 16.44 -2.73
N GLU A 296 23.86 17.51 -3.25
CA GLU A 296 24.12 18.84 -2.67
C GLU A 296 22.90 19.73 -2.33
N ALA A 297 21.70 19.19 -2.14
CA ALA A 297 20.51 19.95 -1.74
C ALA A 297 20.56 20.46 -0.27
N GLN A 298 21.70 20.33 0.40
CA GLN A 298 21.85 20.39 1.85
C GLN A 298 21.72 21.82 2.43
N LYS A 299 22.20 22.86 1.73
CA LYS A 299 22.30 24.22 2.31
C LYS A 299 20.98 24.99 2.44
N LEU A 300 19.95 24.69 1.64
CA LEU A 300 18.66 25.39 1.71
C LEU A 300 17.69 24.76 2.73
N SER A 301 17.96 23.51 3.14
CA SER A 301 17.05 22.73 3.99
C SER A 301 17.20 23.02 5.49
N GLU A 302 18.39 23.43 5.94
CA GLU A 302 18.74 23.55 7.36
C GLU A 302 17.89 24.59 8.11
N ALA A 303 17.53 25.72 7.47
CA ALA A 303 16.76 26.79 8.12
C ALA A 303 15.25 26.49 8.24
N LEU A 304 14.71 25.59 7.39
CA LEU A 304 13.32 25.11 7.51
C LEU A 304 13.23 23.91 8.49
N LEU A 305 14.34 23.17 8.64
CA LEU A 305 14.47 21.97 9.48
C LEU A 305 14.23 22.21 10.97
N GLU A 306 14.72 23.32 11.54
CA GLU A 306 14.57 23.58 12.98
C GLU A 306 13.13 23.86 13.40
N LYS A 307 12.29 24.34 12.48
CA LYS A 307 10.90 24.69 12.75
C LYS A 307 9.95 23.49 12.70
N GLU A 308 10.25 22.49 11.86
CA GLU A 308 9.43 21.28 11.68
C GLU A 308 9.68 20.26 12.80
N ILE A 309 10.93 20.09 13.25
CA ILE A 309 11.29 19.12 14.30
C ILE A 309 10.71 19.49 15.68
N GLN A 310 10.52 20.79 15.97
CA GLN A 310 9.86 21.21 17.21
C GLN A 310 8.35 20.88 17.24
N ALA A 311 7.67 20.83 16.09
CA ALA A 311 6.26 20.49 16.01
C ALA A 311 6.00 18.99 16.22
N GLU A 312 6.88 18.12 15.69
CA GLU A 312 6.78 16.66 15.83
C GLU A 312 6.98 16.16 17.28
N SER A 313 7.64 16.94 18.14
CA SER A 313 7.86 16.57 19.55
C SER A 313 6.65 16.80 20.48
N LEU A 314 5.55 17.38 19.98
CA LEU A 314 4.40 17.80 20.80
C LEU A 314 3.16 16.89 20.71
N SER A 315 3.13 15.89 19.82
CA SER A 315 1.93 15.03 19.60
C SER A 315 1.94 13.71 20.37
N SER A 316 2.97 13.40 21.17
CA SER A 316 3.19 12.04 21.72
C SER A 316 2.35 11.65 22.95
N ASN A 317 1.32 12.41 23.34
CA ASN A 317 0.54 12.15 24.57
C ASN A 317 -0.99 12.22 24.39
N ALA A 318 -1.52 12.21 23.16
CA ALA A 318 -2.96 12.15 22.96
C ALA A 318 -3.52 10.79 23.38
N LEU A 319 -4.52 10.76 24.27
CA LEU A 319 -5.25 9.55 24.61
C LEU A 319 -6.21 9.22 23.46
N HIS A 320 -6.11 8.00 22.92
CA HIS A 320 -6.98 7.52 21.84
C HIS A 320 -8.20 6.78 22.37
N GLY A 321 -9.30 6.79 21.59
CA GLY A 321 -10.48 5.98 21.88
C GLY A 321 -11.24 6.35 23.15
N MET A 322 -11.07 7.58 23.65
CA MET A 322 -11.63 8.03 24.94
C MET A 322 -13.16 7.91 25.03
N TYR A 323 -13.87 7.99 23.90
CA TYR A 323 -15.34 7.93 23.82
C TYR A 323 -15.84 6.53 23.45
N LEU A 324 -14.96 5.57 23.18
CA LEU A 324 -15.33 4.23 22.78
C LEU A 324 -15.53 3.33 24.00
N THR A 325 -16.51 2.45 23.92
CA THR A 325 -16.74 1.34 24.84
C THR A 325 -16.27 0.04 24.21
N THR A 326 -16.20 -1.05 24.99
CA THR A 326 -15.95 -2.39 24.45
C THR A 326 -16.98 -2.77 23.36
N SER A 327 -18.25 -2.36 23.51
CA SER A 327 -19.28 -2.61 22.48
C SER A 327 -19.01 -1.88 21.17
N ASP A 328 -18.46 -0.66 21.23
CA ASP A 328 -18.11 0.10 20.02
C ASP A 328 -16.95 -0.57 19.28
N VAL A 329 -15.97 -1.09 20.03
CA VAL A 329 -14.86 -1.86 19.47
C VAL A 329 -15.35 -3.13 18.77
N GLU A 330 -16.31 -3.85 19.35
CA GLU A 330 -16.91 -5.02 18.70
C GLU A 330 -17.71 -4.65 17.44
N GLN A 331 -18.36 -3.48 17.40
CA GLN A 331 -19.01 -2.97 16.18
C GLN A 331 -17.99 -2.67 15.07
N ILE A 332 -16.84 -2.09 15.42
CA ILE A 332 -15.75 -1.84 14.45
C ILE A 332 -15.18 -3.16 13.91
N LYS A 333 -14.95 -4.16 14.78
CA LYS A 333 -14.51 -5.49 14.34
C LYS A 333 -15.55 -6.16 13.43
N LEU A 334 -16.84 -6.02 13.77
CA LEU A 334 -17.93 -6.56 12.97
C LEU A 334 -17.98 -5.91 11.59
N LEU A 335 -17.80 -4.59 11.48
CA LEU A 335 -17.69 -3.88 10.20
C LEU A 335 -16.61 -4.50 9.31
N ILE A 336 -15.39 -4.66 9.84
CA ILE A 336 -14.27 -5.22 9.07
C ILE A 336 -14.54 -6.67 8.68
N HIS A 337 -15.06 -7.47 9.60
CA HIS A 337 -15.39 -8.87 9.33
C HIS A 337 -16.46 -8.99 8.24
N GLU A 338 -17.54 -8.20 8.33
CA GLU A 338 -18.61 -8.21 7.33
C GLU A 338 -18.14 -7.70 5.97
N PHE A 339 -17.37 -6.61 5.94
CA PHE A 339 -16.74 -6.12 4.71
C PHE A 339 -15.90 -7.22 4.05
N CYS A 340 -15.04 -7.89 4.81
CA CYS A 340 -14.16 -8.92 4.26
C CYS A 340 -14.94 -10.14 3.75
N THR A 341 -15.86 -10.66 4.56
CA THR A 341 -16.53 -11.94 4.30
C THR A 341 -17.72 -11.83 3.35
N ARG A 342 -18.48 -10.74 3.38
CA ARG A 342 -19.70 -10.57 2.56
C ARG A 342 -19.48 -9.76 1.30
N ALA A 343 -18.40 -8.96 1.22
CA ALA A 343 -18.16 -8.09 0.07
C ALA A 343 -16.81 -8.36 -0.61
N LEU A 344 -15.69 -8.26 0.12
CA LEU A 344 -14.35 -8.34 -0.45
C LEU A 344 -14.04 -9.72 -1.03
N LEU A 345 -14.20 -10.80 -0.26
CA LEU A 345 -13.91 -12.16 -0.73
C LEU A 345 -14.77 -12.54 -1.95
N PRO A 346 -16.11 -12.37 -1.94
CA PRO A 346 -16.92 -12.62 -3.14
C PRO A 346 -16.52 -11.77 -4.36
N TYR A 347 -16.08 -10.52 -4.15
CA TYR A 347 -15.55 -9.70 -5.24
C TYR A 347 -14.25 -10.27 -5.80
N VAL A 348 -13.31 -10.66 -4.93
CA VAL A 348 -12.02 -11.23 -5.30
C VAL A 348 -12.19 -12.55 -6.04
N GLU A 349 -13.10 -13.43 -5.59
CA GLU A 349 -13.44 -14.68 -6.29
C GLU A 349 -13.88 -14.42 -7.74
N ARG A 350 -14.78 -13.44 -7.94
CA ARG A 350 -15.21 -13.03 -9.29
C ARG A 350 -14.06 -12.45 -10.11
N GLN A 351 -13.19 -11.65 -9.50
CA GLN A 351 -12.01 -11.11 -10.20
C GLN A 351 -11.05 -12.23 -10.62
N ILE A 352 -10.80 -13.21 -9.74
CA ILE A 352 -9.99 -14.40 -10.06
C ILE A 352 -10.60 -15.17 -11.21
N GLN A 353 -11.91 -15.45 -11.19
CA GLN A 353 -12.61 -16.15 -12.27
C GLN A 353 -12.49 -15.39 -13.60
N ASN A 354 -12.80 -14.09 -13.62
CA ASN A 354 -12.71 -13.25 -14.81
C ASN A 354 -11.29 -13.19 -15.39
N LEU A 355 -10.29 -12.95 -14.54
CA LEU A 355 -8.89 -12.89 -14.96
C LEU A 355 -8.40 -14.26 -15.47
N THR A 356 -8.83 -15.36 -14.84
CA THR A 356 -8.50 -16.71 -15.28
C THR A 356 -9.07 -17.01 -16.66
N GLU A 357 -10.30 -16.58 -16.93
CA GLU A 357 -10.93 -16.71 -18.25
C GLU A 357 -10.17 -15.91 -19.32
N ILE A 358 -9.84 -14.65 -19.04
CA ILE A 358 -9.05 -13.79 -19.94
C ILE A 358 -7.69 -14.43 -20.25
N VAL A 359 -6.97 -14.90 -19.22
CA VAL A 359 -5.65 -15.51 -19.38
C VAL A 359 -5.72 -16.86 -20.11
N SER A 360 -6.78 -17.64 -19.91
CA SER A 360 -6.97 -18.95 -20.57
C SER A 360 -7.34 -18.80 -22.04
N ASN A 361 -8.20 -17.84 -22.37
CA ASN A 361 -8.62 -17.55 -23.75
C ASN A 361 -7.46 -17.03 -24.63
N LYS A 362 -6.39 -16.49 -24.01
CA LYS A 362 -5.12 -16.16 -24.68
C LYS A 362 -4.50 -17.36 -25.43
N LYS A 363 -4.73 -18.59 -24.97
CA LYS A 363 -4.12 -19.80 -25.59
C LYS A 363 -4.73 -20.18 -26.94
N GLY A 364 -5.88 -19.61 -27.33
CA GLY A 364 -6.60 -19.96 -28.57
C GLY A 364 -6.48 -18.94 -29.72
N VAL A 365 -6.06 -17.71 -29.45
CA VAL A 365 -5.95 -16.65 -30.46
C VAL A 365 -4.48 -16.28 -30.65
N SER A 366 -3.93 -16.70 -31.78
CA SER A 366 -2.60 -16.35 -32.32
C SER A 366 -2.05 -15.04 -31.75
N LYS A 367 -0.85 -15.10 -31.15
CA LYS A 367 0.07 -13.99 -30.79
C LYS A 367 -0.32 -12.66 -31.47
N SER A 368 -1.23 -11.90 -30.88
CA SER A 368 -1.66 -10.63 -31.43
C SER A 368 -0.62 -9.57 -31.08
N LEU A 369 0.38 -9.49 -31.96
CA LEU A 369 1.40 -8.46 -32.08
C LEU A 369 0.76 -7.11 -32.49
N PHE A 370 -0.16 -6.55 -31.70
CA PHE A 370 -0.84 -5.30 -32.08
C PHE A 370 -0.96 -4.20 -31.02
N SER A 371 -0.31 -4.33 -29.85
CA SER A 371 -0.16 -3.18 -28.92
C SER A 371 1.15 -2.40 -29.09
N ALA A 372 1.91 -2.66 -30.15
CA ALA A 372 3.12 -1.91 -30.50
C ALA A 372 2.96 -0.97 -31.72
N THR A 373 1.74 -0.76 -32.23
CA THR A 373 1.54 -0.06 -33.53
C THR A 373 1.20 1.42 -33.44
N LYS A 374 1.16 2.04 -32.26
CA LYS A 374 1.00 3.51 -32.18
C LYS A 374 2.24 4.32 -32.64
N ARG A 375 3.28 3.65 -33.17
CA ARG A 375 4.48 4.27 -33.73
C ARG A 375 4.54 4.32 -35.27
N TRP A 376 3.55 3.84 -36.02
CA TRP A 376 3.69 3.67 -37.49
C TRP A 376 3.13 4.78 -38.40
N PHE A 377 2.88 6.00 -37.94
CA PHE A 377 2.46 7.11 -38.84
C PHE A 377 3.19 8.43 -38.61
N THR A 378 4.49 8.39 -38.34
CA THR A 378 5.35 9.58 -38.47
C THR A 378 6.56 9.25 -39.36
N PRO A 379 6.68 9.85 -40.56
CA PRO A 379 7.86 9.66 -41.38
C PRO A 379 8.95 10.60 -40.85
N SER A 380 9.81 10.11 -39.97
CA SER A 380 11.08 10.78 -39.66
C SER A 380 12.24 10.00 -40.27
N LYS A 381 13.11 10.76 -40.96
CA LYS A 381 14.24 10.32 -41.75
C LYS A 381 15.17 9.36 -41.01
N ALA A 382 15.70 8.39 -41.76
CA ALA A 382 16.83 7.57 -41.37
C ALA A 382 18.05 8.45 -41.07
N GLY A 383 18.64 8.27 -39.88
CA GLY A 383 19.91 8.88 -39.50
C GLY A 383 19.89 9.46 -38.09
N SER A 384 20.57 8.76 -37.16
CA SER A 384 20.91 9.19 -35.80
C SER A 384 19.84 8.98 -34.72
N SER A 385 19.76 7.78 -34.15
CA SER A 385 19.02 7.54 -32.90
C SER A 385 19.95 7.66 -31.69
N ASN A 386 19.97 8.84 -31.08
CA ASN A 386 20.33 8.97 -29.66
C ASN A 386 19.33 8.15 -28.83
N GLY A 387 19.84 7.42 -27.84
CA GLY A 387 19.07 6.49 -27.01
C GLY A 387 17.91 7.15 -26.27
N SER A 388 16.69 6.98 -26.78
CA SER A 388 15.46 7.13 -26.01
C SER A 388 15.08 5.76 -25.44
N SER A 389 14.92 5.66 -24.12
CA SER A 389 14.49 4.47 -23.39
C SER A 389 13.26 3.81 -24.03
N ASN A 390 13.48 2.72 -24.78
CA ASN A 390 12.47 1.90 -25.45
C ASN A 390 11.80 0.93 -24.45
N MET A 391 11.32 1.40 -23.30
CA MET A 391 10.55 0.54 -22.40
C MET A 391 9.14 0.30 -22.98
N PRO A 392 8.70 -0.95 -23.19
CA PRO A 392 7.33 -1.25 -23.60
C PRO A 392 6.36 -0.79 -22.50
N ILE A 393 5.43 0.10 -22.83
CA ILE A 393 4.32 0.48 -21.95
C ILE A 393 3.14 -0.41 -22.34
N TYR A 394 2.76 -1.33 -21.47
CA TYR A 394 1.58 -2.16 -21.68
C TYR A 394 0.31 -1.36 -21.45
N ALA A 395 -0.67 -1.51 -22.35
CA ALA A 395 -2.03 -1.09 -22.08
C ALA A 395 -2.60 -1.90 -20.90
N SER A 396 -3.48 -1.31 -20.10
CA SER A 396 -3.99 -1.95 -18.87
C SER A 396 -4.72 -3.28 -19.12
N ASP A 397 -5.23 -3.49 -20.32
CA ASP A 397 -5.94 -4.67 -20.82
C ASP A 397 -5.01 -5.68 -21.54
N ALA A 398 -3.71 -5.38 -21.67
CA ALA A 398 -2.74 -6.28 -22.28
C ALA A 398 -2.73 -7.63 -21.55
N PRO A 399 -2.76 -8.76 -22.26
CA PRO A 399 -2.91 -10.07 -21.65
C PRO A 399 -1.73 -10.43 -20.72
N GLU A 400 -0.55 -9.89 -20.96
CA GLU A 400 0.63 -10.00 -20.08
C GLU A 400 0.36 -9.31 -18.72
N LEU A 401 -0.25 -8.12 -18.72
CA LEU A 401 -0.65 -7.44 -17.49
C LEU A 401 -1.83 -8.11 -16.80
N GLN A 402 -2.79 -8.66 -17.55
CA GLN A 402 -3.88 -9.44 -16.97
C GLN A 402 -3.34 -10.68 -16.24
N MET A 403 -2.32 -11.33 -16.81
CA MET A 403 -1.60 -12.42 -16.15
C MET A 403 -0.86 -11.91 -14.89
N ARG A 404 -0.19 -10.76 -14.95
CA ARG A 404 0.44 -10.16 -13.76
C ARG A 404 -0.58 -9.87 -12.65
N LYS A 405 -1.72 -9.26 -12.98
CA LYS A 405 -2.83 -8.98 -12.04
C LYS A 405 -3.34 -10.25 -11.37
N LEU A 406 -3.54 -11.32 -12.14
CA LEU A 406 -3.99 -12.60 -11.60
C LEU A 406 -2.98 -13.16 -10.58
N GLY A 407 -1.68 -13.08 -10.89
CA GLY A 407 -0.62 -13.50 -9.97
C GLY A 407 -0.62 -12.68 -8.68
N ASP A 408 -0.68 -11.36 -8.80
CA ASP A 408 -0.72 -10.43 -7.65
C ASP A 408 -1.94 -10.67 -6.77
N LEU A 409 -3.10 -10.94 -7.37
CA LEU A 409 -4.33 -11.25 -6.64
C LEU A 409 -4.23 -12.59 -5.89
N TYR A 410 -3.73 -13.65 -6.54
CA TYR A 410 -3.48 -14.92 -5.85
C TYR A 410 -2.48 -14.78 -4.70
N PHE A 411 -1.42 -13.99 -4.89
CA PHE A 411 -0.39 -13.80 -3.88
C PHE A 411 -0.94 -13.06 -2.64
N MET A 412 -1.67 -11.95 -2.84
CA MET A 412 -2.28 -11.17 -1.75
C MET A 412 -3.26 -11.98 -0.90
N PHE A 413 -3.95 -12.96 -1.51
CA PHE A 413 -4.93 -13.83 -0.83
C PHE A 413 -4.38 -15.23 -0.51
N GLY A 414 -3.06 -15.41 -0.50
CA GLY A 414 -2.42 -16.60 0.06
C GLY A 414 -2.42 -17.84 -0.83
N HIS A 415 -2.86 -17.75 -2.09
CA HIS A 415 -2.84 -18.87 -3.03
C HIS A 415 -1.49 -18.99 -3.76
N TYR A 416 -0.42 -19.20 -2.98
CA TYR A 416 0.97 -19.08 -3.46
C TYR A 416 1.33 -20.04 -4.59
N ASN A 417 0.79 -21.26 -4.60
CA ASN A 417 1.02 -22.24 -5.68
C ASN A 417 0.52 -21.73 -7.04
N MET A 418 -0.69 -21.18 -7.06
CA MET A 418 -1.25 -20.61 -8.29
C MET A 418 -0.57 -19.30 -8.66
N ALA A 419 -0.23 -18.47 -7.68
CA ALA A 419 0.57 -17.27 -7.91
C ALA A 419 1.90 -17.61 -8.61
N PHE A 420 2.63 -18.63 -8.12
CA PHE A 420 3.87 -19.09 -8.73
C PHE A 420 3.69 -19.50 -10.19
N GLN A 421 2.68 -20.33 -10.50
CA GLN A 421 2.41 -20.78 -11.87
C GLN A 421 2.14 -19.60 -12.81
N VAL A 422 1.36 -18.63 -12.35
CA VAL A 422 1.00 -17.43 -13.12
C VAL A 422 2.22 -16.53 -13.34
N TYR A 423 3.01 -16.23 -12.30
CA TYR A 423 4.23 -15.44 -12.46
C TYR A 423 5.30 -16.13 -13.31
N HIS A 424 5.45 -17.45 -13.16
CA HIS A 424 6.37 -18.25 -13.97
C HIS A 424 6.00 -18.22 -15.46
N ALA A 425 4.71 -18.18 -15.79
CA ALA A 425 4.27 -17.96 -17.16
C ALA A 425 4.51 -16.51 -17.61
N ALA A 426 4.12 -15.52 -16.80
CA ALA A 426 4.19 -14.10 -17.13
C ALA A 426 5.61 -13.64 -17.44
N LYS A 427 6.60 -14.10 -16.65
CA LYS A 427 8.01 -13.73 -16.86
C LYS A 427 8.51 -14.11 -18.26
N ARG A 428 8.04 -15.22 -18.84
CA ARG A 428 8.48 -15.65 -20.17
C ARG A 428 7.98 -14.70 -21.25
N ASP A 429 6.74 -14.23 -21.11
CA ASP A 429 6.13 -13.27 -22.03
C ASP A 429 6.82 -11.89 -21.92
N PHE A 430 7.07 -11.41 -20.70
CA PHE A 430 7.80 -10.16 -20.48
C PHE A 430 9.24 -10.20 -21.00
N ASN A 431 9.93 -11.34 -20.85
CA ASN A 431 11.27 -11.53 -21.41
C ASN A 431 11.25 -11.50 -22.94
N SER A 432 10.27 -12.17 -23.58
CA SER A 432 10.17 -12.15 -25.05
C SER A 432 9.93 -10.76 -25.60
N ASP A 433 9.23 -9.90 -24.85
CA ASP A 433 8.95 -8.51 -25.22
C ASP A 433 10.09 -7.55 -24.81
N GLN A 434 11.14 -8.05 -24.15
CA GLN A 434 12.22 -7.25 -23.57
C GLN A 434 11.70 -6.16 -22.60
N ALA A 435 10.60 -6.44 -21.91
CA ALA A 435 9.98 -5.55 -20.94
C ALA A 435 10.64 -5.72 -19.56
N TRP A 436 11.88 -5.24 -19.42
CA TRP A 436 12.79 -5.66 -18.34
C TRP A 436 12.30 -5.39 -16.91
N PHE A 437 11.64 -4.26 -16.65
CA PHE A 437 11.03 -4.00 -15.33
C PHE A 437 9.92 -5.02 -14.99
N TYR A 438 9.05 -5.33 -15.96
CA TYR A 438 7.99 -6.32 -15.79
C TYR A 438 8.57 -7.74 -15.63
N TYR A 439 9.64 -8.03 -16.38
CA TYR A 439 10.35 -9.31 -16.28
C TYR A 439 10.97 -9.52 -14.90
N ALA A 440 11.76 -8.55 -14.43
CA ALA A 440 12.42 -8.61 -13.13
C ALA A 440 11.39 -8.73 -11.99
N GLY A 441 10.33 -7.91 -12.01
CA GLY A 441 9.26 -8.01 -11.02
C GLY A 441 8.52 -9.36 -11.06
N ALA A 442 8.37 -9.99 -12.24
CA ALA A 442 7.76 -11.32 -12.35
C ALA A 442 8.69 -12.43 -11.82
N LEU A 443 10.00 -12.31 -12.00
CA LEU A 443 10.99 -13.20 -11.38
C LEU A 443 10.94 -13.13 -9.86
N GLU A 444 10.94 -11.92 -9.29
CA GLU A 444 10.87 -11.71 -7.84
C GLU A 444 9.62 -12.36 -7.24
N MET A 445 8.45 -12.08 -7.82
CA MET A 445 7.20 -12.63 -7.31
C MET A 445 7.07 -14.14 -7.53
N ALA A 446 7.67 -14.70 -8.58
CA ALA A 446 7.75 -16.15 -8.75
C ALA A 446 8.64 -16.78 -7.64
N ALA A 447 9.80 -16.19 -7.34
CA ALA A 447 10.66 -16.67 -6.27
C ALA A 447 9.97 -16.59 -4.90
N LEU A 448 9.33 -15.46 -4.59
CA LEU A 448 8.57 -15.26 -3.36
C LEU A 448 7.38 -16.21 -3.25
N ALA A 449 6.64 -16.44 -4.34
CA ALA A 449 5.51 -17.36 -4.33
C ALA A 449 5.96 -18.80 -4.05
N ALA A 450 7.05 -19.26 -4.67
CA ALA A 450 7.63 -20.57 -4.38
C ALA A 450 8.11 -20.69 -2.92
N PHE A 451 8.70 -19.62 -2.36
CA PHE A 451 9.09 -19.58 -0.96
C PHE A 451 7.89 -19.69 -0.02
N MET A 452 6.85 -18.91 -0.27
CA MET A 452 5.62 -18.89 0.52
C MET A 452 4.84 -20.21 0.43
N ALA A 453 4.95 -20.91 -0.70
CA ALA A 453 4.42 -22.26 -0.92
C ALA A 453 5.22 -23.37 -0.22
N ASN A 454 6.42 -23.07 0.32
CA ASN A 454 7.41 -24.07 0.76
C ASN A 454 7.86 -25.02 -0.37
N GLU A 455 7.88 -24.54 -1.62
CA GLU A 455 8.27 -25.30 -2.82
C GLU A 455 9.59 -24.77 -3.44
N CYS A 456 10.37 -24.03 -2.66
CA CYS A 456 11.66 -23.49 -3.10
C CYS A 456 12.63 -24.59 -3.55
N ASN A 457 13.26 -24.36 -4.70
CA ASN A 457 14.35 -25.17 -5.23
C ASN A 457 15.41 -24.27 -5.87
N ARG A 458 16.53 -24.85 -6.32
CA ARG A 458 17.63 -24.09 -6.92
C ARG A 458 17.16 -23.13 -8.02
N LYS A 459 16.27 -23.56 -8.92
CA LYS A 459 15.78 -22.73 -10.01
C LYS A 459 14.96 -21.53 -9.54
N THR A 460 14.16 -21.71 -8.49
CA THR A 460 13.35 -20.60 -7.95
C THR A 460 14.21 -19.63 -7.15
N CYS A 461 15.32 -20.09 -6.55
CA CYS A 461 16.34 -19.20 -5.99
C CYS A 461 17.08 -18.44 -7.09
N ASP A 462 17.41 -19.08 -8.21
CA ASP A 462 18.08 -18.40 -9.33
C ASP A 462 17.23 -17.24 -9.91
N TYR A 463 15.89 -17.29 -9.78
CA TYR A 463 15.02 -16.19 -10.21
C TYR A 463 15.24 -14.89 -9.43
N ILE A 464 15.50 -14.93 -8.11
CA ILE A 464 15.71 -13.69 -7.35
C ILE A 464 17.02 -13.03 -7.76
N GLU A 465 18.08 -13.81 -7.95
CA GLU A 465 19.38 -13.33 -8.41
C GLU A 465 19.29 -12.74 -9.82
N GLU A 466 18.60 -13.43 -10.73
CA GLU A 466 18.37 -12.93 -12.09
C GLU A 466 17.56 -11.62 -12.09
N GLY A 467 16.54 -11.52 -11.22
CA GLY A 467 15.76 -10.29 -11.05
C GLY A 467 16.63 -9.12 -10.59
N ILE A 468 17.43 -9.31 -9.54
CA ILE A 468 18.36 -8.31 -9.01
C ILE A 468 19.35 -7.87 -10.09
N VAL A 469 19.97 -8.82 -10.79
CA VAL A 469 20.92 -8.53 -11.88
C VAL A 469 20.25 -7.75 -13.02
N THR A 470 19.00 -8.09 -13.36
CA THR A 470 18.22 -7.38 -14.38
C THR A 470 17.96 -5.93 -13.97
N TYR A 471 17.53 -5.67 -12.74
CA TYR A 471 17.35 -4.31 -12.25
C TYR A 471 18.65 -3.50 -12.24
N LEU A 472 19.76 -4.11 -11.81
CA LEU A 472 21.05 -3.43 -11.67
C LEU A 472 21.71 -3.12 -13.01
N ASN A 473 21.54 -3.98 -14.02
CA ASN A 473 22.32 -3.90 -15.25
C ASN A 473 21.50 -3.50 -16.48
N VAL A 474 20.21 -3.84 -16.53
CA VAL A 474 19.39 -3.69 -17.73
C VAL A 474 18.34 -2.59 -17.58
N CYS A 475 17.73 -2.46 -16.40
CA CYS A 475 16.68 -1.48 -16.12
C CYS A 475 17.20 -0.04 -15.80
N LYS A 476 18.47 0.26 -16.12
CA LYS A 476 19.11 1.55 -15.77
C LYS A 476 18.67 2.72 -16.63
#